data_AF-M1IQ43-F1
#
_entry.id   AF-M1IQ43-F1
#
_cell.length_a   1.000
_cell.length_b   1.000
_cell.length_c   1.000
_cell.angle_alpha   90.00
_cell.angle_beta   90.00
_cell.angle_gamma   90.00
#
_symmetry.space_group_name_H-M   'P 1'
#
loop_
_entity.id
_entity.type
_entity.pdbx_description
1 polymer ?
#
loop_
_entity_poly.entity_id
_entity_poly.type
_entity_poly.pdbx_seq_one_letter_code
_entity_poly.pdbx_strand_id
1 'polypeptide(L)'
;MNFDEVKDLKPQKVGELIDVTKSGEEEGYVIKLSEEKVYELAPIAYYVWELCDGNRTVTEIVDRASNDTNLPSDQVREPILTVLDELKKAALIVM
;
A
#
# COMPACT_ATOMS: atom_id res chain seq x y z
N MET A 1 2.14 -9.53 9.58
CA MET A 1 1.04 -8.82 10.27
C MET A 1 -0.18 -9.74 10.33
N ASN A 2 -0.93 -9.81 11.44
CA ASN A 2 -2.16 -10.62 11.52
C ASN A 2 -3.39 -9.75 11.19
N PHE A 3 -4.29 -10.23 10.34
CA PHE A 3 -5.50 -9.47 9.94
C PHE A 3 -6.37 -9.06 11.13
N ASP A 4 -6.64 -9.98 12.06
CA ASP A 4 -7.58 -9.72 13.16
C ASP A 4 -7.09 -8.61 14.10
N GLU A 5 -5.78 -8.39 14.16
CA GLU A 5 -5.15 -7.36 14.99
C GLU A 5 -5.23 -5.96 14.35
N VAL A 6 -5.37 -5.88 13.02
CA VAL A 6 -5.21 -4.63 12.25
C VAL A 6 -6.43 -4.26 11.41
N LYS A 7 -7.43 -5.13 11.31
CA LYS A 7 -8.59 -4.98 10.43
C LYS A 7 -9.35 -3.66 10.58
N ASP A 8 -9.32 -3.07 11.77
CA ASP A 8 -10.00 -1.82 12.13
C ASP A 8 -9.06 -0.59 12.16
N LEU A 9 -7.75 -0.79 11.97
CA LEU A 9 -6.77 0.29 11.88
C LEU A 9 -6.91 1.03 10.56
N LYS A 10 -6.55 2.31 10.56
CA LYS A 10 -6.73 3.21 9.42
C LYS A 10 -5.38 3.71 8.95
N PRO A 11 -4.70 2.96 8.06
CA PRO A 11 -3.38 3.33 7.63
C PRO A 11 -3.40 4.66 6.90
N GLN A 12 -2.41 5.50 7.19
CA GLN A 12 -2.20 6.79 6.56
C GLN A 12 -0.84 6.82 5.88
N LYS A 13 -0.83 7.18 4.61
CA LYS A 13 0.36 7.32 3.78
C LYS A 13 1.20 8.51 4.19
N VAL A 14 2.52 8.33 4.09
CA VAL A 14 3.55 9.32 4.38
C VAL A 14 4.50 9.38 3.19
N GLY A 15 4.92 10.60 2.87
CA GLY A 15 5.73 10.89 1.69
C GLY A 15 4.89 11.40 0.53
N GLU A 16 5.57 11.68 -0.58
CA GLU A 16 5.02 12.32 -1.77
C GLU A 16 5.53 11.60 -3.02
N LEU A 17 4.63 11.34 -3.98
CA LEU A 17 5.01 10.86 -5.30
C LEU A 17 5.74 11.98 -6.04
N ILE A 18 6.98 11.72 -6.42
CA ILE A 18 7.83 12.71 -7.11
C ILE A 18 8.15 12.34 -8.54
N ASP A 19 8.06 11.05 -8.91
CA ASP A 19 8.32 10.58 -10.27
C ASP A 19 7.62 9.24 -10.55
N VAL A 20 7.43 8.94 -11.84
CA VAL A 20 6.96 7.66 -12.34
C VAL A 20 7.96 7.14 -13.36
N THR A 21 8.65 6.07 -13.02
CA THR A 21 9.67 5.43 -13.86
C THR A 21 9.03 4.41 -14.78
N LYS A 22 9.64 4.22 -15.96
CA LYS A 22 9.25 3.15 -16.90
C LYS A 22 10.49 2.37 -17.30
N SER A 23 10.52 1.09 -16.94
CA SER A 23 11.60 0.16 -17.27
C SER A 23 11.02 -0.95 -18.15
N GLY A 24 10.97 -0.69 -19.45
CA GLY A 24 10.28 -1.59 -20.39
C GLY A 24 8.76 -1.49 -20.25
N GLU A 25 8.11 -2.61 -19.93
CA GLU A 25 6.66 -2.69 -19.68
C GLU A 25 6.29 -2.48 -18.20
N GLU A 26 7.28 -2.39 -17.30
CA GLU A 26 7.06 -2.22 -15.87
C GLU A 26 7.07 -0.72 -15.49
N GLU A 27 6.08 -0.31 -14.69
CA GLU A 27 6.00 1.02 -14.10
C GLU A 27 6.46 0.99 -12.64
N GLY A 28 7.28 1.97 -12.25
CA GLY A 28 7.69 2.19 -10.87
C GLY A 28 7.24 3.57 -10.39
N TYR A 29 6.93 3.68 -9.10
CA TYR A 29 6.40 4.90 -8.49
C TYR A 29 7.37 5.39 -7.42
N VAL A 30 7.98 6.55 -7.64
CA VAL A 30 9.04 7.07 -6.77
C VAL A 30 8.43 7.94 -5.67
N ILE A 31 8.48 7.45 -4.43
CA ILE A 31 7.97 8.13 -3.23
C ILE A 31 9.12 8.72 -2.43
N LYS A 32 9.12 10.04 -2.26
CA LYS A 32 10.04 10.75 -1.37
C LYS A 32 9.43 10.85 0.02
N LEU A 33 10.11 10.28 1.02
CA LEU A 33 9.75 10.42 2.42
C LEU A 33 10.50 11.59 3.08
N SER A 34 11.75 11.81 2.67
CA SER A 34 12.61 12.92 3.09
C SER A 34 13.75 13.08 2.08
N GLU A 35 14.63 14.09 2.24
CA GLU A 35 15.80 14.27 1.37
C GLU A 35 16.72 13.02 1.30
N GLU A 36 16.80 12.25 2.38
CA GLU A 36 17.70 11.08 2.47
C GLU A 36 16.97 9.75 2.18
N LYS A 37 15.64 9.76 2.05
CA LYS A 37 14.83 8.55 1.91
C LYS A 37 13.86 8.67 0.76
N VAL A 38 14.19 7.96 -0.31
CA VAL A 38 13.39 7.81 -1.52
C VAL A 38 13.21 6.32 -1.79
N TYR A 39 11.99 5.91 -2.09
CA TYR A 39 11.63 4.53 -2.37
C TYR A 39 10.99 4.44 -3.74
N GLU A 40 11.25 3.37 -4.47
CA GLU A 40 10.50 3.01 -5.68
C GLU A 40 9.53 1.89 -5.33
N LEU A 41 8.24 2.14 -5.57
CA LEU A 41 7.16 1.20 -5.33
C LEU A 41 6.75 0.53 -6.63
N ALA A 42 6.59 -0.80 -6.59
CA ALA A 42 5.91 -1.54 -7.64
C ALA A 42 4.42 -1.16 -7.70
N PRO A 43 3.71 -1.40 -8.82
CA PRO A 43 2.33 -0.93 -9.02
C PRO A 43 1.36 -1.38 -7.91
N ILE A 44 1.47 -2.63 -7.44
CA ILE A 44 0.62 -3.13 -6.35
C ILE A 44 0.92 -2.43 -5.01
N ALA A 45 2.19 -2.13 -4.72
CA ALA A 45 2.58 -1.44 -3.50
C ALA A 45 2.10 0.02 -3.53
N TYR A 46 2.23 0.69 -4.69
CA TYR A 46 1.71 2.03 -4.91
C TYR A 46 0.18 2.08 -4.79
N TYR A 47 -0.54 1.13 -5.38
CA TYR A 47 -1.99 1.03 -5.24
C TYR A 47 -2.44 0.97 -3.77
N VAL A 48 -1.81 0.10 -2.97
CA VAL A 48 -2.14 -0.02 -1.54
C VAL A 48 -1.77 1.26 -0.79
N TRP A 49 -0.62 1.85 -1.08
CA TRP A 49 -0.18 3.11 -0.48
C TRP A 49 -1.17 4.26 -0.76
N GLU A 50 -1.70 4.35 -1.99
CA GLU A 50 -2.72 5.34 -2.34
C GLU A 50 -4.04 5.17 -1.57
N LEU A 51 -4.40 3.94 -1.22
CA LEU A 51 -5.60 3.64 -0.42
C LEU A 51 -5.43 3.96 1.07
N CYS A 52 -4.20 4.07 1.56
CA CYS A 52 -3.87 4.42 2.94
C CYS A 52 -4.07 5.92 3.18
N ASP A 53 -5.32 6.37 3.30
CA ASP A 53 -5.67 7.79 3.43
C ASP A 53 -5.96 8.25 4.87
N GLY A 54 -5.78 7.38 5.86
CA GLY A 54 -6.14 7.62 7.26
C GLY A 54 -7.63 7.55 7.56
N ASN A 55 -8.48 7.29 6.58
CA ASN A 55 -9.93 7.16 6.74
C ASN A 55 -10.42 5.73 6.57
N ARG A 56 -9.89 5.02 5.57
CA ARG A 56 -10.22 3.63 5.28
C ARG A 56 -9.54 2.68 6.26
N THR A 57 -10.30 1.72 6.75
CA THR A 57 -9.81 0.59 7.54
C THR A 57 -9.08 -0.42 6.66
N VAL A 58 -8.22 -1.26 7.26
CA VAL A 58 -7.60 -2.38 6.53
C VAL A 58 -8.64 -3.31 5.90
N THR A 59 -9.78 -3.54 6.56
CA THR A 59 -10.91 -4.28 5.99
C THR A 59 -11.41 -3.64 4.70
N GLU A 60 -11.67 -2.34 4.70
CA GLU A 60 -12.14 -1.60 3.52
C GLU A 60 -11.11 -1.60 2.39
N ILE A 61 -9.81 -1.59 2.70
CA ILE A 61 -8.74 -1.71 1.71
C ILE A 61 -8.76 -3.08 1.06
N VAL A 62 -8.88 -4.16 1.84
CA VAL A 62 -8.98 -5.54 1.33
C VAL A 62 -10.23 -5.72 0.47
N ASP A 63 -11.38 -5.21 0.93
CA ASP A 63 -12.62 -5.29 0.18
C ASP A 63 -12.57 -4.46 -1.10
N ARG A 64 -11.90 -3.31 -1.08
CA ARG A 64 -11.67 -2.51 -2.29
C ARG A 64 -10.81 -3.27 -3.30
N ALA A 65 -9.71 -3.87 -2.85
CA ALA A 65 -8.84 -4.67 -3.70
C ALA A 65 -9.56 -5.91 -4.26
N SER A 66 -10.39 -6.57 -3.45
CA SER A 66 -11.24 -7.69 -3.87
C SER A 66 -12.18 -7.28 -5.00
N ASN A 67 -12.86 -6.14 -4.85
CA ASN A 67 -13.78 -5.62 -5.86
C ASN A 67 -13.05 -5.21 -7.15
N ASP A 68 -11.92 -4.51 -7.04
CA ASP A 68 -11.16 -4.04 -8.21
C ASP A 68 -10.57 -5.19 -9.03
N THR A 69 -10.23 -6.32 -8.37
CA THR A 69 -9.65 -7.52 -9.02
C THR A 69 -10.67 -8.60 -9.35
N ASN A 70 -11.90 -8.48 -8.83
CA ASN A 70 -12.92 -9.53 -8.86
C ASN A 70 -12.44 -10.87 -8.27
N LEU A 71 -11.52 -10.79 -7.29
CA LEU A 71 -11.03 -11.93 -6.53
C LEU A 71 -11.68 -11.96 -5.14
N PRO A 72 -11.95 -13.15 -4.58
CA PRO A 72 -12.43 -13.27 -3.20
C PRO A 72 -11.52 -12.56 -2.16
N SER A 73 -12.11 -11.92 -1.15
CA SER A 73 -11.37 -11.17 -0.12
C SER A 73 -10.31 -12.00 0.60
N ASP A 74 -10.50 -13.31 0.77
CA ASP A 74 -9.52 -14.23 1.37
C ASP A 74 -8.28 -14.44 0.48
N GLN A 75 -8.41 -14.32 -0.84
CA GLN A 75 -7.27 -14.42 -1.77
C GLN A 75 -6.44 -13.13 -1.84
N VAL A 76 -7.08 -11.97 -1.64
CA VAL A 76 -6.38 -10.67 -1.66
C VAL A 76 -5.84 -10.25 -0.30
N ARG A 77 -6.40 -10.77 0.80
CA ARG A 77 -6.03 -10.37 2.17
C ARG A 77 -4.53 -10.51 2.47
N GLU A 78 -3.96 -11.70 2.29
CA GLU A 78 -2.55 -11.95 2.60
C GLU A 78 -1.59 -11.10 1.76
N PRO A 79 -1.78 -10.97 0.43
CA PRO A 79 -1.02 -10.02 -0.38
C PRO A 79 -1.09 -8.58 0.14
N ILE A 80 -2.29 -8.07 0.46
CA ILE A 80 -2.48 -6.70 0.96
C ILE A 80 -1.78 -6.51 2.31
N LEU A 81 -1.92 -7.46 3.25
CA LEU A 81 -1.24 -7.39 4.55
C LEU A 81 0.28 -7.43 4.41
N THR A 82 0.80 -8.21 3.46
CA THR A 82 2.24 -8.24 3.17
C THR A 82 2.72 -6.87 2.69
N VAL A 83 1.99 -6.25 1.77
CA VAL A 83 2.32 -4.90 1.27
C VAL A 83 2.24 -3.86 2.40
N LEU A 84 1.19 -3.87 3.23
CA LEU A 84 1.07 -2.96 4.37
C LEU A 84 2.22 -3.13 5.36
N ASP A 85 2.66 -4.37 5.62
CA ASP A 85 3.79 -4.64 6.50
C ASP A 85 5.11 -4.08 5.95
N GLU A 86 5.36 -4.23 4.64
CA GLU A 86 6.55 -3.66 3.98
C GLU A 86 6.51 -2.13 3.93
N LEU A 87 5.37 -1.53 3.59
CA LEU A 87 5.18 -0.08 3.63
C LEU A 87 5.40 0.48 5.04
N LYS A 88 4.92 -0.22 6.07
CA LYS A 88 5.13 0.17 7.48
C LYS A 88 6.61 0.09 7.87
N LYS A 89 7.32 -0.98 7.49
CA LYS A 89 8.77 -1.13 7.73
C LYS A 89 9.57 -0.01 7.05
N ALA A 90 9.14 0.42 5.87
CA ALA A 90 9.73 1.55 5.13
C ALA A 90 9.32 2.92 5.68
N ALA A 91 8.46 2.98 6.72
CA ALA A 91 7.87 4.21 7.26
C ALA A 91 7.09 5.04 6.22
N LEU A 92 6.61 4.39 5.15
CA LEU A 92 5.76 4.99 4.12
C LEU A 92 4.28 5.04 4.52
N ILE A 93 3.90 4.35 5.60
CA ILE A 93 2.59 4.47 6.24
C ILE A 93 2.74 4.50 7.76
N VAL A 94 1.74 5.07 8.42
CA VAL A 94 1.44 4.90 9.85
C VAL A 94 0.09 4.18 9.99
N MET A 95 -0.11 3.40 11.06
CA MET A 95 -1.31 2.57 11.27
C MET A 95 -2.17 3.12 12.40
#